data_AF-A0AA36DKN5-F1
#
_entry.id   AF-A0AA36DKN5-F1
#
_cell.length_a   1.000
_cell.length_b   1.000
_cell.length_c   1.000
_cell.angle_alpha   90.00
_cell.angle_beta   90.00
_cell.angle_gamma   90.00
#
_symmetry.space_group_name_H-M   'P 1'
#
loop_
_entity.id
_entity.type
_entity.pdbx_description
1 polymer ?
#
loop_
_entity_poly.entity_id
_entity_poly.type
_entity_poly.pdbx_seq_one_letter_code
_entity_poly.pdbx_strand_id
1 'polypeptide(L)'
;MKANELDQWEATIKHELIHAFVFSNSLYQRFRVPFRGAKNAAHKSFVVEEVERLDWESAKGKGSHKVLMIVTPNVKREAQNYFNCSSLEGAEVESQGSSGTAGSHWEKRVLENEAMTGVTTQVFAISRITLALFEDSGWYKVNYDFGKAENMTFGKGLGCSFAKQSCMTWIKTHSKDPYPFCRVYGDMRCTDTRKAKVRCNLDTKKKNVESKFNYNANNLYVDAKGNPVHGYGSIELADFCPFFKVYNDISKEDSDTRCTLPLNMNYINYSLEVFSPTARCIELDGGINVRNTY
;
A
#
# COMPACT_ATOMS: atom_id res chain seq x y z
N MET A 1 17.93 19.53 12.41
CA MET A 1 17.00 18.51 11.88
C MET A 1 17.76 17.22 11.70
N LYS A 2 17.22 16.10 12.17
CA LYS A 2 17.79 14.77 11.91
C LYS A 2 17.53 14.45 10.43
N ALA A 3 18.46 13.76 9.75
CA ALA A 3 18.34 13.48 8.31
C ALA A 3 16.99 12.81 7.92
N ASN A 4 16.47 11.92 8.77
CA ASN A 4 15.17 11.26 8.56
C ASN A 4 13.97 12.22 8.56
N GLU A 5 14.06 13.38 9.23
CA GLU A 5 12.99 14.39 9.22
C GLU A 5 12.94 15.08 7.86
N LEU A 6 14.10 15.38 7.25
CA LEU A 6 14.17 16.05 5.95
C LEU A 6 13.56 15.21 4.82
N ASP A 7 13.85 13.90 4.79
CA ASP A 7 13.27 12.99 3.78
C ASP A 7 11.75 12.90 3.89
N GLN A 8 11.22 12.90 5.13
CA GLN A 8 9.77 12.92 5.37
C GLN A 8 9.15 14.23 4.92
N TRP A 9 9.76 15.38 5.26
CA TRP A 9 9.29 16.69 4.80
C TRP A 9 9.33 16.81 3.27
N GLU A 10 10.39 16.35 2.63
CA GLU A 10 10.50 16.34 1.17
C GLU A 10 9.39 15.50 0.53
N ALA A 11 9.14 14.31 1.07
CA ALA A 11 8.05 13.45 0.59
C ALA A 11 6.68 14.10 0.75
N THR A 12 6.39 14.71 1.91
CA THR A 12 5.15 15.45 2.15
C THR A 12 5.01 16.64 1.21
N ILE A 13 6.07 17.42 0.99
CA ILE A 13 6.02 18.54 0.05
C ILE A 13 5.72 18.06 -1.37
N LYS A 14 6.38 16.98 -1.82
CA LYS A 14 6.09 16.37 -3.13
C LYS A 14 4.63 15.93 -3.23
N HIS A 15 4.09 15.30 -2.19
CA HIS A 15 2.69 14.86 -2.13
C HIS A 15 1.71 16.04 -2.32
N GLU A 16 1.88 17.11 -1.55
CA GLU A 16 1.01 18.29 -1.64
C GLU A 16 1.14 19.02 -2.99
N LEU A 17 2.35 19.05 -3.57
CA LEU A 17 2.55 19.58 -4.91
C LEU A 17 1.83 18.75 -5.98
N ILE A 18 1.80 17.42 -5.86
CA ILE A 18 1.08 16.54 -6.80
C ILE A 18 -0.42 16.80 -6.74
N HIS A 19 -1.00 17.06 -5.57
CA HIS A 19 -2.40 17.51 -5.48
C HIS A 19 -2.63 18.80 -6.26
N ALA A 20 -1.79 19.82 -6.03
CA ALA A 20 -1.89 21.10 -6.72
C ALA A 20 -1.71 20.96 -8.26
N PHE A 21 -0.91 20.00 -8.70
CA PHE A 21 -0.56 19.83 -10.10
C PHE A 21 -1.50 18.94 -10.90
N VAL A 22 -2.04 17.86 -10.31
CA VAL A 22 -2.84 16.91 -11.07
C VAL A 22 -3.84 16.09 -10.27
N PHE A 23 -3.52 15.69 -9.05
CA PHE A 23 -4.28 14.66 -8.34
C PHE A 23 -5.25 15.30 -7.34
N SER A 24 -6.35 15.85 -7.84
CA SER A 24 -7.41 16.42 -7.01
C SER A 24 -8.75 16.34 -7.70
N ASN A 25 -9.81 16.09 -6.94
CA ASN A 25 -11.19 16.02 -7.47
C ASN A 25 -11.59 17.24 -8.31
N SER A 26 -11.15 18.44 -7.92
CA SER A 26 -11.44 19.70 -8.62
C SER A 26 -10.72 19.86 -9.97
N LEU A 27 -9.64 19.09 -10.19
CA LEU A 27 -8.79 19.16 -11.37
C LEU A 27 -9.27 18.25 -12.51
N TYR A 28 -9.92 17.13 -12.21
CA TYR A 28 -10.33 16.13 -13.22
C TYR A 28 -11.25 16.68 -14.32
N GLN A 29 -12.12 17.63 -13.99
CA GLN A 29 -13.00 18.28 -14.96
C GLN A 29 -12.24 19.19 -15.95
N ARG A 30 -10.99 19.54 -15.64
CA ARG A 30 -10.13 20.43 -16.41
C ARG A 30 -9.07 19.68 -17.23
N PHE A 31 -9.01 18.35 -17.13
CA PHE A 31 -8.09 17.55 -17.93
C PHE A 31 -8.35 17.80 -19.42
N ARG A 32 -7.28 18.03 -20.18
CA ARG A 32 -7.36 18.47 -21.59
C ARG A 32 -7.63 17.33 -22.57
N VAL A 33 -7.57 16.08 -22.13
CA VAL A 33 -7.55 14.93 -23.04
C VAL A 33 -8.98 14.49 -23.36
N PRO A 34 -9.45 14.61 -24.62
CA PRO A 34 -10.75 14.09 -25.01
C PRO A 34 -10.66 12.56 -25.10
N PHE A 35 -11.41 11.84 -24.28
CA PHE A 35 -11.58 10.40 -24.46
C PHE A 35 -12.25 10.13 -25.81
N ARG A 36 -11.48 9.60 -26.77
CA ARG A 36 -11.99 9.15 -28.07
C ARG A 36 -12.88 7.92 -27.87
N GLY A 37 -14.17 8.16 -27.69
CA GLY A 37 -15.20 7.12 -27.59
C GLY A 37 -16.64 7.63 -27.56
N ALA A 38 -16.89 8.87 -27.14
CA ALA A 38 -18.26 9.39 -27.04
C ALA A 38 -18.72 10.06 -28.35
N LYS A 39 -19.34 9.29 -29.24
CA LYS A 39 -20.36 9.86 -30.14
C LYS A 39 -21.52 10.28 -29.25
N ASN A 40 -21.63 11.58 -28.96
CA ASN A 40 -22.68 12.23 -28.16
C ASN A 40 -22.52 12.07 -26.63
N ALA A 41 -21.71 12.92 -26.00
CA ALA A 41 -21.94 13.28 -24.60
C ALA A 41 -21.41 14.68 -24.32
N ALA A 42 -22.30 15.59 -23.96
CA ALA A 42 -21.95 16.86 -23.35
C ALA A 42 -21.06 16.62 -22.12
N HIS A 43 -19.86 17.22 -22.10
CA HIS A 43 -19.12 17.61 -20.88
C HIS A 43 -19.00 16.61 -19.70
N LYS A 44 -18.93 15.29 -19.93
CA LYS A 44 -18.48 14.35 -18.88
C LYS A 44 -17.03 13.94 -19.13
N SER A 45 -16.13 14.49 -18.32
CA SER A 45 -14.75 14.02 -18.16
C SER A 45 -14.80 12.68 -17.42
N PHE A 46 -14.52 11.57 -18.12
CA PHE A 46 -14.52 10.20 -17.56
C PHE A 46 -13.17 9.86 -16.90
N VAL A 47 -12.61 10.78 -16.10
CA VAL A 47 -11.34 10.51 -15.42
C VAL A 47 -11.53 9.47 -14.32
N VAL A 48 -12.59 9.64 -13.52
CA VAL A 48 -12.94 8.73 -12.42
C VAL A 48 -14.26 8.04 -12.73
N GLU A 49 -14.30 6.71 -12.55
CA GLU A 49 -15.50 5.90 -12.66
C GLU A 49 -15.69 5.05 -11.40
N GLU A 50 -16.94 4.78 -11.05
CA GLU A 50 -17.28 3.80 -10.02
C GLU A 50 -17.35 2.41 -10.67
N VAL A 51 -16.63 1.45 -10.12
CA VAL A 51 -16.59 0.07 -10.59
C VAL A 51 -17.09 -0.86 -9.50
N GLU A 52 -18.03 -1.74 -9.83
CA GLU A 52 -18.57 -2.72 -8.89
C GLU A 52 -17.77 -4.04 -8.94
N ARG A 53 -17.22 -4.44 -7.80
CA ARG A 53 -16.60 -5.75 -7.55
C ARG A 53 -17.67 -6.70 -7.02
N LEU A 54 -18.09 -7.68 -7.81
CA LEU A 54 -19.20 -8.58 -7.48
C LEU A 54 -18.79 -9.75 -6.57
N ASP A 55 -17.49 -10.00 -6.43
CA ASP A 55 -16.91 -11.13 -5.73
C ASP A 55 -16.07 -10.72 -4.52
N TRP A 56 -16.39 -9.57 -3.92
CA TRP A 56 -15.72 -9.07 -2.72
C TRP A 56 -16.04 -9.95 -1.52
N GLU A 57 -15.02 -10.61 -0.96
CA GLU A 57 -15.20 -11.59 0.11
C GLU A 57 -15.00 -10.97 1.50
N SER A 58 -15.97 -11.21 2.38
CA SER A 58 -15.89 -10.90 3.82
C SER A 58 -16.29 -12.13 4.64
N ALA A 59 -16.25 -12.02 5.97
CA ALA A 59 -16.70 -13.04 6.90
C ALA A 59 -18.18 -13.41 6.71
N LYS A 60 -19.00 -12.53 6.11
CA LYS A 60 -20.41 -12.82 5.77
C LYS A 60 -20.58 -13.56 4.45
N GLY A 61 -19.51 -13.76 3.69
CA GLY A 61 -19.54 -14.35 2.35
C GLY A 61 -19.14 -13.33 1.27
N LYS A 62 -19.37 -13.70 0.01
CA LYS A 62 -19.13 -12.81 -1.13
C LYS A 62 -20.30 -11.86 -1.30
N GLY A 63 -20.01 -10.61 -1.63
CA GLY A 63 -21.01 -9.59 -1.95
C GLY A 63 -20.44 -8.55 -2.92
N SER A 64 -21.26 -7.55 -3.26
CA SER A 64 -20.79 -6.45 -4.08
C SER A 64 -20.09 -5.37 -3.25
N HIS A 65 -19.06 -4.77 -3.84
CA HIS A 65 -18.31 -3.67 -3.28
C HIS A 65 -17.98 -2.67 -4.39
N LYS A 66 -18.27 -1.39 -4.16
CA LYS A 66 -18.04 -0.33 -5.14
C LYS A 66 -16.71 0.34 -4.83
N VAL A 67 -15.87 0.48 -5.85
CA VAL A 67 -14.57 1.15 -5.78
C VAL A 67 -14.54 2.30 -6.78
N LEU A 68 -13.76 3.34 -6.48
CA LEU A 68 -13.50 4.42 -7.43
C LEU A 68 -12.21 4.11 -8.19
N MET A 69 -12.20 4.38 -9.50
CA MET A 69 -11.03 4.13 -10.34
C MET A 69 -10.74 5.30 -11.25
N ILE A 70 -9.46 5.67 -11.37
CA ILE A 70 -9.02 6.48 -12.50
C ILE A 70 -8.82 5.56 -13.71
N VAL A 71 -9.65 5.76 -14.74
CA VAL A 71 -9.75 4.88 -15.92
C VAL A 71 -9.08 5.47 -17.17
N THR A 72 -8.25 6.52 -16.99
CA THR A 72 -7.56 7.18 -18.09
C THR A 72 -6.54 6.25 -18.77
N PRO A 73 -6.27 6.43 -20.09
CA PRO A 73 -5.61 5.40 -20.88
C PRO A 73 -4.19 5.04 -20.41
N ASN A 74 -3.37 6.02 -20.03
CA ASN A 74 -2.02 5.75 -19.55
C ASN A 74 -2.07 5.17 -18.13
N VAL A 75 -2.91 5.70 -17.24
CA VAL A 75 -3.09 5.16 -15.87
C VAL A 75 -3.52 3.70 -15.92
N LYS A 76 -4.51 3.37 -16.75
CA LYS A 76 -4.94 2.00 -16.98
C LYS A 76 -3.79 1.13 -17.47
N ARG A 77 -3.05 1.55 -18.51
CA ARG A 77 -1.91 0.79 -19.04
C ARG A 77 -0.86 0.52 -17.94
N GLU A 78 -0.45 1.55 -17.19
CA GLU A 78 0.57 1.40 -16.16
C GLU A 78 0.08 0.55 -14.98
N ALA A 79 -1.20 0.65 -14.59
CA ALA A 79 -1.79 -0.19 -13.56
C ALA A 79 -1.85 -1.66 -13.99
N GLN A 80 -2.30 -1.94 -15.23
CA GLN A 80 -2.33 -3.29 -15.79
C GLN A 80 -0.92 -3.91 -15.83
N ASN A 81 0.07 -3.13 -16.25
CA ASN A 81 1.47 -3.55 -16.26
C ASN A 81 2.01 -3.78 -14.84
N TYR A 82 1.70 -2.89 -13.90
CA TYR A 82 2.18 -2.96 -12.52
C TYR A 82 1.67 -4.21 -11.81
N PHE A 83 0.36 -4.46 -11.87
CA PHE A 83 -0.25 -5.62 -11.22
C PHE A 83 -0.14 -6.91 -12.04
N ASN A 84 0.29 -6.85 -13.32
CA ASN A 84 0.18 -7.98 -14.26
C ASN A 84 -1.28 -8.48 -14.40
N CYS A 85 -2.20 -7.54 -14.63
CA CYS A 85 -3.64 -7.81 -14.77
C CYS A 85 -4.21 -7.06 -15.98
N SER A 86 -4.34 -7.73 -17.13
CA SER A 86 -4.81 -7.11 -18.38
C SER A 86 -6.30 -6.70 -18.37
N SER A 87 -7.10 -7.24 -17.44
CA SER A 87 -8.52 -6.92 -17.28
C SER A 87 -8.80 -5.83 -16.25
N LEU A 88 -7.76 -5.19 -15.70
CA LEU A 88 -7.92 -4.09 -14.76
C LEU A 88 -8.41 -2.84 -15.50
N GLU A 89 -9.40 -2.16 -14.94
CA GLU A 89 -10.09 -1.04 -15.58
C GLU A 89 -9.30 0.28 -15.49
N GLY A 90 -8.47 0.41 -14.46
CA GLY A 90 -7.75 1.62 -14.11
C GLY A 90 -6.87 1.42 -12.87
N ALA A 91 -6.52 2.51 -12.20
CA ALA A 91 -5.92 2.47 -10.86
C ALA A 91 -6.98 2.84 -9.82
N GLU A 92 -7.06 2.07 -8.74
CA GLU A 92 -8.05 2.26 -7.68
C GLU A 92 -7.70 3.48 -6.83
N VAL A 93 -8.73 4.25 -6.51
CA VAL A 93 -8.66 5.53 -5.79
C VAL A 93 -9.29 5.33 -4.43
N GLU A 94 -8.68 5.93 -3.42
CA GLU A 94 -9.16 5.91 -2.06
C GLU A 94 -10.63 6.32 -1.97
N SER A 95 -11.42 5.46 -1.34
CA SER A 95 -12.87 5.64 -1.19
C SER A 95 -13.29 5.95 0.25
N GLN A 96 -12.38 5.77 1.21
CA GLN A 96 -12.58 6.01 2.63
C GLN A 96 -11.96 7.35 3.08
N GLY A 97 -12.24 7.75 4.32
CA GLY A 97 -11.77 9.01 4.89
C GLY A 97 -12.70 10.21 4.63
N SER A 98 -12.15 11.42 4.82
CA SER A 98 -12.89 12.67 4.69
C SER A 98 -13.02 13.12 3.23
N SER A 99 -13.79 14.19 2.97
CA SER A 99 -13.94 14.78 1.63
C SER A 99 -12.62 15.23 0.98
N GLY A 100 -11.57 15.46 1.77
CA GLY A 100 -10.22 15.77 1.27
C GLY A 100 -9.38 14.53 0.94
N THR A 101 -9.79 13.34 1.39
CA THR A 101 -9.06 12.08 1.21
C THR A 101 -9.62 11.30 0.04
N ALA A 102 -10.94 11.06 0.05
CA ALA A 102 -11.61 10.27 -0.97
C ALA A 102 -11.52 10.93 -2.36
N GLY A 103 -11.15 10.16 -3.37
CA GLY A 103 -11.08 10.63 -4.75
C GLY A 103 -9.79 11.37 -5.14
N SER A 104 -8.90 11.71 -4.19
CA SER A 104 -7.66 12.46 -4.46
C SER A 104 -6.38 11.69 -4.11
N HIS A 105 -6.51 10.42 -3.72
CA HIS A 105 -5.39 9.55 -3.34
C HIS A 105 -5.55 8.16 -3.97
N TRP A 106 -4.45 7.45 -4.18
CA TRP A 106 -4.50 6.04 -4.56
C TRP A 106 -4.92 5.16 -3.39
N GLU A 107 -5.63 4.07 -3.71
CA GLU A 107 -6.09 3.08 -2.74
C GLU A 107 -4.91 2.39 -2.05
N LYS A 108 -4.80 2.56 -0.73
CA LYS A 108 -3.64 2.07 0.02
C LYS A 108 -3.61 0.55 0.12
N ARG A 109 -4.77 -0.13 0.07
CA ARG A 109 -4.84 -1.60 0.08
C ARG A 109 -3.98 -2.23 -1.01
N VAL A 110 -3.90 -1.63 -2.19
CA VAL A 110 -3.21 -2.19 -3.37
C VAL A 110 -1.94 -1.43 -3.75
N LEU A 111 -1.79 -0.17 -3.33
CA LEU A 111 -0.69 0.72 -3.70
C LEU A 111 0.07 1.28 -2.48
N GLU A 112 0.24 0.49 -1.41
CA GLU A 112 0.80 0.93 -0.12
C GLU A 112 2.02 1.87 -0.20
N ASN A 113 3.02 1.54 -1.02
CA ASN A 113 4.28 2.29 -1.17
C ASN A 113 4.19 3.50 -2.12
N GLU A 114 3.00 3.88 -2.58
CA GLU A 114 2.81 5.01 -3.49
C GLU A 114 2.76 6.32 -2.68
N ALA A 115 3.46 7.35 -3.18
CA ALA A 115 3.55 8.66 -2.56
C ALA A 115 2.19 9.31 -2.28
N MET A 116 1.18 9.04 -3.11
CA MET A 116 -0.16 9.61 -3.12
C MET A 116 -1.20 8.70 -2.47
N THR A 117 -0.82 7.82 -1.54
CA THR A 117 -1.77 7.17 -0.64
C THR A 117 -2.23 8.14 0.47
N GLY A 118 -3.47 8.02 0.95
CA GLY A 118 -4.10 9.01 1.86
C GLY A 118 -3.58 9.04 3.30
N VAL A 119 -2.61 8.18 3.65
CA VAL A 119 -1.86 8.25 4.91
C VAL A 119 -0.39 7.99 4.62
N THR A 120 0.47 8.66 5.39
CA THR A 120 1.92 8.56 5.22
C THR A 120 2.38 7.11 5.21
N THR A 121 3.10 6.75 4.14
CA THR A 121 3.80 5.48 4.00
C THR A 121 5.27 5.66 4.37
N GLN A 122 6.00 4.57 4.59
CA GLN A 122 7.44 4.65 4.89
C GLN A 122 8.29 4.71 3.61
N VAL A 123 7.68 4.44 2.46
CA VAL A 123 8.25 4.55 1.11
C VAL A 123 7.30 5.38 0.27
N PHE A 124 7.70 6.59 -0.11
CA PHE A 124 6.85 7.52 -0.87
C PHE A 124 7.21 7.50 -2.35
N ALA A 125 7.02 6.35 -3.00
CA ALA A 125 7.42 6.20 -4.39
C ALA A 125 6.49 7.02 -5.31
N ILE A 126 7.04 7.98 -6.04
CA ILE A 126 6.36 8.57 -7.21
C ILE A 126 6.41 7.53 -8.33
N SER A 127 5.31 6.79 -8.46
CA SER A 127 5.23 5.65 -9.35
C SER A 127 4.97 6.03 -10.81
N ARG A 128 5.15 5.05 -11.71
CA ARG A 128 4.70 5.18 -13.10
C ARG A 128 3.18 5.45 -13.20
N ILE A 129 2.39 5.00 -12.23
CA ILE A 129 0.94 5.22 -12.20
C ILE A 129 0.63 6.71 -11.94
N THR A 130 1.29 7.33 -10.96
CA THR A 130 1.18 8.78 -10.72
C THR A 130 1.69 9.60 -11.90
N LEU A 131 2.84 9.23 -12.46
CA LEU A 131 3.38 9.85 -13.66
C LEU A 131 2.41 9.74 -14.86
N ALA A 132 1.70 8.63 -15.00
CA ALA A 132 0.67 8.47 -16.01
C ALA A 132 -0.53 9.39 -15.81
N LEU A 133 -0.90 9.68 -14.56
CA LEU A 133 -1.94 10.67 -14.27
C LEU A 133 -1.51 12.08 -14.71
N PHE A 134 -0.25 12.46 -14.50
CA PHE A 134 0.32 13.70 -15.05
C PHE A 134 0.20 13.75 -16.57
N GLU A 135 0.53 12.69 -17.28
CA GLU A 135 0.42 12.64 -18.75
C GLU A 135 -1.05 12.70 -19.21
N ASP A 136 -1.93 11.91 -18.58
CA ASP A 136 -3.37 11.85 -18.89
C ASP A 136 -4.13 13.13 -18.55
N SER A 137 -3.55 14.04 -17.77
CA SER A 137 -4.11 15.40 -17.59
C SER A 137 -4.05 16.24 -18.87
N GLY A 138 -3.12 15.94 -19.77
CA GLY A 138 -2.81 16.75 -20.95
C GLY A 138 -2.12 18.08 -20.65
N TRP A 139 -1.67 18.30 -19.41
CA TRP A 139 -0.90 19.48 -19.02
C TRP A 139 0.61 19.27 -19.09
N TYR A 140 1.06 18.02 -19.00
CA TYR A 140 2.47 17.68 -18.86
C TYR A 140 2.89 16.65 -19.89
N LYS A 141 4.16 16.74 -20.32
CA LYS A 141 4.86 15.66 -21.03
C LYS A 141 5.75 14.96 -20.02
N VAL A 142 5.56 13.66 -19.85
CA VAL A 142 6.16 12.90 -18.76
C VAL A 142 7.29 12.02 -19.28
N ASN A 143 8.37 11.94 -18.51
CA ASN A 143 9.44 11.00 -18.76
C ASN A 143 9.34 9.84 -17.76
N TYR A 144 9.19 8.60 -18.26
CA TYR A 144 9.09 7.38 -17.47
C TYR A 144 10.41 6.60 -17.33
N ASP A 145 11.55 7.20 -17.69
CA ASP A 145 12.87 6.57 -17.63
C ASP A 145 13.23 6.10 -16.21
N PHE A 146 14.04 5.03 -16.16
CA PHE A 146 14.55 4.44 -14.92
C PHE A 146 15.33 5.49 -14.11
N GLY A 147 14.89 5.77 -12.88
CA GLY A 147 15.45 6.81 -12.01
C GLY A 147 14.57 8.06 -11.85
N LYS A 148 13.51 8.20 -12.66
CA LYS A 148 12.46 9.23 -12.46
C LYS A 148 11.16 8.63 -11.91
N ALA A 149 10.83 7.42 -12.33
CA ALA A 149 9.81 6.61 -11.68
C ALA A 149 10.45 5.79 -10.55
N GLU A 150 9.95 5.95 -9.33
CA GLU A 150 10.42 5.18 -8.18
C GLU A 150 9.77 3.79 -8.19
N ASN A 151 10.57 2.78 -7.83
CA ASN A 151 10.11 1.39 -7.89
C ASN A 151 9.33 1.02 -6.64
N MET A 152 8.09 0.59 -6.83
CA MET A 152 7.27 -0.03 -5.80
C MET A 152 7.35 -1.55 -5.90
N THR A 153 7.28 -2.24 -4.77
CA THR A 153 7.24 -3.71 -4.71
C THR A 153 5.89 -4.22 -4.24
N PHE A 154 5.17 -3.45 -3.40
CA PHE A 154 3.88 -3.87 -2.87
C PHE A 154 2.83 -4.04 -3.99
N GLY A 155 2.32 -5.26 -4.19
CA GLY A 155 1.32 -5.55 -5.21
C GLY A 155 1.86 -5.81 -6.62
N LYS A 156 3.15 -5.58 -6.87
CA LYS A 156 3.74 -5.68 -8.20
C LYS A 156 3.68 -7.12 -8.71
N GLY A 157 3.02 -7.33 -9.85
CA GLY A 157 2.91 -8.63 -10.51
C GLY A 157 2.00 -9.64 -9.83
N LEU A 158 1.25 -9.26 -8.79
CA LEU A 158 0.41 -10.18 -8.00
C LEU A 158 -0.93 -10.57 -8.67
N GLY A 159 -1.22 -10.00 -9.84
CA GLY A 159 -2.33 -10.38 -10.70
C GLY A 159 -3.68 -9.79 -10.29
N CYS A 160 -4.71 -10.19 -11.04
CA CYS A 160 -6.06 -9.64 -10.89
C CYS A 160 -6.73 -9.96 -9.55
N SER A 161 -6.42 -11.12 -8.94
CA SER A 161 -7.00 -11.50 -7.65
C SER A 161 -6.58 -10.50 -6.56
N PHE A 162 -5.30 -10.11 -6.53
CA PHE A 162 -4.80 -9.09 -5.61
C PHE A 162 -5.42 -7.72 -5.88
N ALA A 163 -5.45 -7.30 -7.15
CA ALA A 163 -5.87 -5.95 -7.52
C ALA A 163 -7.38 -5.73 -7.40
N LYS A 164 -8.21 -6.75 -7.67
CA LYS A 164 -9.67 -6.58 -7.82
C LYS A 164 -10.50 -7.14 -6.64
N GLN A 165 -9.94 -8.05 -5.85
CA GLN A 165 -10.67 -8.72 -4.75
C GLN A 165 -10.20 -8.24 -3.38
N SER A 166 -10.90 -8.66 -2.32
CA SER A 166 -10.50 -8.35 -0.96
C SER A 166 -9.23 -9.10 -0.56
N CYS A 167 -8.49 -8.55 0.42
CA CYS A 167 -7.34 -9.25 0.98
C CYS A 167 -7.71 -10.58 1.65
N MET A 168 -8.97 -10.77 2.06
CA MET A 168 -9.43 -12.08 2.55
C MET A 168 -9.33 -13.15 1.47
N THR A 169 -9.75 -12.87 0.24
CA THR A 169 -9.61 -13.81 -0.88
C THR A 169 -8.14 -14.09 -1.17
N TRP A 170 -7.29 -13.07 -1.14
CA TRP A 170 -5.84 -13.24 -1.31
C TRP A 170 -5.22 -14.13 -0.22
N ILE A 171 -5.48 -13.82 1.06
CA ILE A 171 -4.92 -14.56 2.21
C ILE A 171 -5.40 -16.01 2.21
N LYS A 172 -6.65 -16.28 1.83
CA LYS A 172 -7.17 -17.66 1.70
C LYS A 172 -6.44 -18.45 0.62
N THR A 173 -6.23 -17.85 -0.54
CA THR A 173 -5.59 -18.51 -1.70
C THR A 173 -4.09 -18.65 -1.53
N HIS A 174 -3.46 -17.81 -0.70
CA HIS A 174 -2.02 -17.78 -0.40
C HIS A 174 -1.73 -18.07 1.08
N SER A 175 -2.47 -19.00 1.69
CA SER A 175 -2.45 -19.23 3.15
C SER A 175 -1.09 -19.59 3.76
N LYS A 176 -0.15 -20.09 2.95
CA LYS A 176 1.24 -20.38 3.36
C LYS A 176 2.11 -19.12 3.43
N ASP A 177 2.00 -18.24 2.45
CA ASP A 177 2.71 -16.98 2.39
C ASP A 177 1.85 -15.92 1.69
N PRO A 178 1.01 -15.17 2.44
CA PRO A 178 0.11 -14.18 1.87
C PRO A 178 0.80 -12.84 1.58
N TYR A 179 2.14 -12.77 1.64
CA TYR A 179 2.90 -11.53 1.42
C TYR A 179 2.44 -10.80 0.14
N PRO A 180 2.23 -9.47 0.18
CA PRO A 180 2.59 -8.54 1.25
C PRO A 180 1.55 -8.40 2.37
N PHE A 181 0.38 -9.03 2.24
CA PHE A 181 -0.56 -9.16 3.35
C PHE A 181 -0.02 -10.12 4.41
N CYS A 182 -0.59 -10.08 5.60
CA CYS A 182 -0.16 -10.92 6.71
C CYS A 182 -1.36 -11.53 7.43
N ARG A 183 -1.15 -12.71 8.03
CA ARG A 183 -2.22 -13.43 8.73
C ARG A 183 -1.89 -13.81 10.17
N VAL A 184 -0.63 -13.75 10.55
CA VAL A 184 -0.14 -14.16 11.86
C VAL A 184 0.05 -12.92 12.73
N TYR A 185 -0.59 -12.89 13.90
CA TYR A 185 -0.49 -11.77 14.83
C TYR A 185 0.93 -11.65 15.39
N GLY A 186 1.49 -10.44 15.33
CA GLY A 186 2.85 -10.16 15.80
C GLY A 186 3.96 -10.68 14.89
N ASP A 187 3.61 -11.21 13.72
CA ASP A 187 4.58 -11.74 12.76
C ASP A 187 5.56 -10.67 12.27
N MET A 188 6.80 -11.06 12.06
CA MET A 188 7.89 -10.19 11.63
C MET A 188 8.76 -10.91 10.61
N ARG A 189 9.13 -10.18 9.57
CA ARG A 189 10.00 -10.71 8.50
C ARG A 189 10.82 -9.60 7.86
N CYS A 190 11.66 -9.95 6.92
CA CYS A 190 12.37 -8.97 6.11
C CYS A 190 11.53 -8.56 4.90
N THR A 191 11.71 -7.32 4.43
CA THR A 191 11.24 -6.96 3.07
C THR A 191 11.99 -7.76 2.01
N ASP A 192 11.42 -7.89 0.80
CA ASP A 192 12.08 -8.57 -0.32
C ASP A 192 13.46 -7.99 -0.65
N THR A 193 13.62 -6.67 -0.46
CA THR A 193 14.90 -5.98 -0.66
C THR A 193 15.89 -6.20 0.49
N ARG A 194 15.44 -6.83 1.58
CA ARG A 194 16.14 -7.00 2.85
C ARG A 194 16.63 -5.67 3.45
N LYS A 195 16.02 -4.54 3.12
CA LYS A 195 16.44 -3.22 3.64
C LYS A 195 15.75 -2.83 4.94
N ALA A 196 14.72 -3.57 5.34
CA ALA A 196 13.97 -3.30 6.56
C ALA A 196 13.40 -4.58 7.16
N LYS A 197 13.24 -4.56 8.48
CA LYS A 197 12.38 -5.47 9.23
C LYS A 197 10.95 -4.92 9.16
N VAL A 198 9.98 -5.76 8.88
CA VAL A 198 8.56 -5.39 8.81
C VAL A 198 7.76 -6.23 9.79
N ARG A 199 6.72 -5.65 10.36
CA ARG A 199 5.81 -6.34 11.30
C ARG A 199 4.40 -6.30 10.73
N CYS A 200 3.66 -7.39 10.94
CA CYS A 200 2.26 -7.47 10.59
C CYS A 200 1.45 -6.45 11.40
N ASN A 201 0.70 -5.57 10.73
CA ASN A 201 -0.12 -4.55 11.38
C ASN A 201 -1.50 -5.05 11.83
N LEU A 202 -1.65 -6.36 12.03
CA LEU A 202 -2.87 -6.96 12.57
C LEU A 202 -3.06 -6.51 14.02
N ASP A 203 -4.15 -5.78 14.28
CA ASP A 203 -4.52 -5.24 15.58
C ASP A 203 -5.77 -5.94 16.12
N THR A 204 -5.59 -6.68 17.21
CA THR A 204 -6.67 -7.41 17.91
C THR A 204 -7.51 -6.52 18.81
N LYS A 205 -7.07 -5.28 19.07
CA LYS A 205 -7.81 -4.30 19.88
C LYS A 205 -8.77 -3.45 19.05
N LYS A 206 -8.59 -3.42 17.72
CA LYS A 206 -9.45 -2.68 16.81
C LYS A 206 -10.87 -3.25 16.82
N LYS A 207 -11.87 -2.37 16.92
CA LYS A 207 -13.31 -2.70 16.96
C LYS A 207 -14.09 -1.80 15.99
N ASN A 208 -15.36 -2.12 15.78
CA ASN A 208 -16.31 -1.32 14.99
C ASN A 208 -15.92 -1.16 13.50
N VAL A 209 -15.54 -2.26 12.86
CA VAL A 209 -15.26 -2.29 11.41
C VAL A 209 -16.53 -2.63 10.64
N GLU A 210 -16.79 -1.93 9.54
CA GLU A 210 -17.92 -2.20 8.66
C GLU A 210 -17.92 -3.65 8.18
N SER A 211 -19.11 -4.24 8.02
CA SER A 211 -19.19 -5.68 7.70
C SER A 211 -18.57 -6.09 6.36
N LYS A 212 -18.42 -5.15 5.41
CA LYS A 212 -17.74 -5.37 4.12
C LYS A 212 -16.21 -5.52 4.26
N PHE A 213 -15.65 -4.98 5.35
CA PHE A 213 -14.23 -5.06 5.71
C PHE A 213 -13.98 -6.00 6.89
N ASN A 214 -15.01 -6.72 7.35
CA ASN A 214 -14.83 -7.73 8.36
C ASN A 214 -14.36 -9.03 7.72
N TYR A 215 -13.07 -9.32 7.85
CA TYR A 215 -12.43 -10.51 7.30
C TYR A 215 -12.27 -11.65 8.30
N ASN A 216 -12.81 -11.53 9.53
CA ASN A 216 -12.65 -12.52 10.60
C ASN A 216 -13.46 -13.81 10.34
N ALA A 217 -13.02 -14.59 9.35
CA ALA A 217 -13.47 -15.95 9.11
C ALA A 217 -12.62 -16.96 9.90
N ASN A 218 -13.16 -18.16 10.10
CA ASN A 218 -12.50 -19.23 10.85
C ASN A 218 -11.06 -19.46 10.38
N ASN A 219 -10.13 -19.35 11.32
CA ASN A 219 -8.69 -19.60 11.15
C ASN A 219 -7.98 -18.72 10.10
N LEU A 220 -8.63 -17.66 9.58
CA LEU A 220 -7.97 -16.75 8.64
C LEU A 220 -6.76 -16.10 9.32
N TYR A 221 -6.99 -15.55 10.52
CA TYR A 221 -5.94 -14.99 11.36
C TYR A 221 -5.62 -15.91 12.53
N VAL A 222 -4.33 -16.02 12.86
CA VAL A 222 -3.84 -16.85 13.97
C VAL A 222 -2.76 -16.14 14.78
N ASP A 223 -2.51 -16.60 15.99
CA ASP A 223 -1.31 -16.25 16.76
C ASP A 223 -0.09 -17.09 16.32
N ALA A 224 1.08 -16.83 16.90
CA ALA A 224 2.31 -17.59 16.62
C ALA A 224 2.23 -19.09 16.98
N LYS A 225 1.24 -19.50 17.80
CA LYS A 225 0.98 -20.90 18.17
C LYS A 225 -0.05 -21.57 17.24
N GLY A 226 -0.61 -20.82 16.28
CA GLY A 226 -1.65 -21.29 15.37
C GLY A 226 -3.06 -21.21 15.95
N ASN A 227 -3.27 -20.60 17.11
CA ASN A 227 -4.61 -20.41 17.66
C ASN A 227 -5.35 -19.31 16.89
N PRO A 228 -6.66 -19.45 16.63
CA PRO A 228 -7.42 -18.42 15.92
C PRO A 228 -7.42 -17.11 16.70
N VAL A 229 -7.25 -16.00 15.99
CA VAL A 229 -7.38 -14.65 16.56
C VAL A 229 -8.40 -13.85 15.79
N HIS A 230 -9.01 -12.89 16.48
CA HIS A 230 -9.89 -11.92 15.88
C HIS A 230 -9.17 -10.56 15.86
N GLY A 231 -9.09 -9.94 14.69
CA GLY A 231 -8.39 -8.68 14.51
C GLY A 231 -8.63 -8.07 13.13
N TYR A 232 -8.07 -6.89 12.94
CA TYR A 232 -8.16 -6.12 11.70
C TYR A 232 -6.81 -5.50 11.38
N GLY A 233 -6.55 -5.18 10.12
CA GLY A 233 -5.45 -4.27 9.79
C GLY A 233 -5.65 -2.94 10.51
N SER A 234 -4.57 -2.38 11.07
CA SER A 234 -4.65 -1.16 11.88
C SER A 234 -4.96 0.11 11.08
N ILE A 235 -4.93 0.05 9.75
CA ILE A 235 -5.07 1.18 8.84
C ILE A 235 -6.42 1.09 8.12
N GLU A 236 -7.26 2.10 8.34
CA GLU A 236 -8.59 2.18 7.74
C GLU A 236 -8.51 2.23 6.22
N LEU A 237 -7.70 3.15 5.67
CA LEU A 237 -7.48 3.38 4.22
C LEU A 237 -6.90 2.18 3.45
N ALA A 238 -6.56 1.09 4.14
CA ALA A 238 -6.14 -0.15 3.49
C ALA A 238 -7.29 -1.18 3.53
N ASP A 239 -8.54 -0.72 3.54
CA ASP A 239 -9.75 -1.52 3.75
C ASP A 239 -9.69 -2.43 5.00
N PHE A 240 -8.94 -2.02 6.03
CA PHE A 240 -8.62 -2.85 7.20
C PHE A 240 -7.92 -4.18 6.87
N CYS A 241 -7.27 -4.27 5.71
CA CYS A 241 -6.43 -5.40 5.36
C CYS A 241 -5.12 -5.40 6.17
N PRO A 242 -4.76 -6.50 6.85
CA PRO A 242 -3.50 -6.60 7.54
C PRO A 242 -2.35 -6.87 6.55
N PHE A 243 -1.31 -6.06 6.61
CA PHE A 243 -0.10 -6.14 5.80
C PHE A 243 1.18 -5.94 6.62
N PHE A 244 2.29 -6.38 6.06
CA PHE A 244 3.61 -6.11 6.63
C PHE A 244 4.03 -4.66 6.36
N LYS A 245 4.24 -3.88 7.42
CA LYS A 245 4.71 -2.49 7.33
C LYS A 245 6.01 -2.28 8.08
N VAL A 246 6.74 -1.25 7.67
CA VAL A 246 7.85 -0.69 8.44
C VAL A 246 7.26 0.10 9.60
N TYR A 247 7.82 -0.06 10.79
CA TYR A 247 7.44 0.75 11.95
C TYR A 247 8.50 1.83 12.13
N ASN A 248 8.05 3.08 12.31
CA ASN A 248 8.89 4.27 12.40
C ASN A 248 8.49 5.18 13.57
N ASP A 249 7.63 4.70 14.46
CA ASP A 249 7.18 5.46 15.62
C ASP A 249 8.35 5.52 16.60
N ILE A 250 9.05 6.66 16.66
CA ILE A 250 10.19 6.88 17.55
C ILE A 250 9.62 7.09 18.96
N SER A 251 9.28 6.00 19.62
CA SER A 251 9.06 6.00 21.07
C SER A 251 10.36 5.65 21.78
N LYS A 252 10.40 5.68 23.11
CA LYS A 252 11.56 5.18 23.86
C LYS A 252 11.78 3.66 23.68
N GLU A 253 10.82 2.96 23.07
CA GLU A 253 10.72 1.49 23.06
C GLU A 253 10.65 0.90 21.65
N ASP A 254 10.17 1.66 20.65
CA ASP A 254 10.13 1.27 19.24
C ASP A 254 10.97 2.25 18.40
N SER A 255 11.80 1.71 17.51
CA SER A 255 12.66 2.46 16.60
C SER A 255 12.28 2.18 15.15
N ASP A 256 12.75 3.03 14.25
CA ASP A 256 12.59 2.82 12.82
C ASP A 256 13.20 1.47 12.40
N THR A 257 12.43 0.63 11.73
CA THR A 257 12.82 -0.75 11.43
C THR A 257 13.61 -0.89 10.13
N ARG A 258 14.00 0.22 9.48
CA ARG A 258 14.89 0.22 8.31
C ARG A 258 16.34 0.01 8.76
N CYS A 259 16.92 -1.11 8.33
CA CYS A 259 18.30 -1.48 8.67
C CYS A 259 19.31 -0.49 8.04
N THR A 260 18.93 0.17 6.95
CA THR A 260 19.82 1.05 6.19
C THR A 260 20.04 2.43 6.80
N LEU A 261 19.40 2.74 7.93
CA LEU A 261 19.46 4.06 8.58
C LEU A 261 20.39 4.05 9.80
N PRO A 262 21.61 4.60 9.70
CA PRO A 262 22.61 4.53 10.78
C PRO A 262 22.13 5.14 12.11
N LEU A 263 21.21 6.11 12.04
CA LEU A 263 20.65 6.79 13.21
C LEU A 263 19.79 5.88 14.10
N ASN A 264 19.40 4.71 13.60
CA ASN A 264 18.65 3.72 14.36
C ASN A 264 19.52 3.00 15.40
N MET A 265 20.84 3.21 15.45
CA MET A 265 21.69 2.60 16.48
C MET A 265 21.51 3.16 17.91
N ASN A 266 20.56 4.08 18.13
CA ASN A 266 20.38 4.83 19.39
C ASN A 266 19.35 4.23 20.38
N TYR A 267 18.85 3.00 20.17
CA TYR A 267 17.94 2.32 21.11
C TYR A 267 18.60 1.09 21.76
N ILE A 268 17.93 0.52 22.78
CA ILE A 268 18.42 -0.70 23.44
C ILE A 268 18.32 -1.87 22.47
N ASN A 269 19.48 -2.22 21.91
CA ASN A 269 19.62 -3.21 20.86
C ASN A 269 19.68 -4.65 21.43
N TYR A 270 18.55 -5.14 21.93
CA TYR A 270 18.44 -6.50 22.49
C TYR A 270 18.77 -7.61 21.47
N SER A 271 18.70 -7.31 20.18
CA SER A 271 18.91 -8.26 19.08
C SER A 271 20.26 -8.14 18.39
N LEU A 272 21.18 -7.30 18.90
CA LEU A 272 22.51 -7.04 18.32
C LEU A 272 22.46 -6.61 16.84
N GLU A 273 21.40 -5.89 16.45
CA GLU A 273 21.18 -5.35 15.11
C GLU A 273 22.23 -4.28 14.75
N VAL A 274 22.75 -4.31 13.53
CA VAL A 274 23.67 -3.29 13.02
C VAL A 274 22.96 -2.45 11.98
N PHE A 275 23.03 -1.14 12.12
CA PHE A 275 22.43 -0.19 11.20
C PHE A 275 23.50 0.57 10.42
N SER A 276 23.47 0.45 9.09
CA SER A 276 24.41 1.11 8.18
C SER A 276 23.81 1.17 6.77
N PRO A 277 24.30 2.03 5.86
CA PRO A 277 23.76 2.07 4.49
C PRO A 277 23.84 0.73 3.75
N THR A 278 24.77 -0.14 4.15
CA THR A 278 24.97 -1.48 3.58
C THR A 278 24.27 -2.60 4.35
N ALA A 279 23.72 -2.32 5.54
CA ALA A 279 23.05 -3.32 6.36
C ALA A 279 21.84 -3.95 5.66
N ARG A 280 21.61 -5.22 5.95
CA ARG A 280 20.49 -6.00 5.43
C ARG A 280 19.82 -6.79 6.55
N CYS A 281 18.52 -6.92 6.47
CA CYS A 281 17.69 -7.74 7.32
C CYS A 281 17.90 -9.22 6.98
N ILE A 282 18.16 -10.02 8.02
CA ILE A 282 18.39 -11.45 7.92
C ILE A 282 17.36 -12.15 8.81
N GLU A 283 16.66 -13.12 8.23
CA GLU A 283 15.75 -14.01 8.95
C GLU A 283 16.57 -15.14 9.55
N LEU A 284 16.35 -15.43 10.84
CA LEU A 284 17.05 -16.48 11.57
C LEU A 284 16.04 -17.52 12.00
N ASP A 285 15.91 -18.60 11.22
CA ASP A 285 15.10 -19.75 11.60
C ASP A 285 15.69 -20.41 12.85
N GLY A 286 14.98 -20.31 13.99
CA GLY A 286 15.43 -20.86 15.27
C GLY A 286 16.20 -19.90 16.19
N GLY A 287 16.33 -18.63 15.82
CA GLY A 287 16.93 -17.59 16.68
C GLY A 287 18.46 -17.66 16.81
N ILE A 288 19.02 -16.86 17.73
CA ILE A 288 20.46 -16.81 18.00
C ILE A 288 20.79 -17.85 19.08
N ASN A 289 21.51 -18.92 18.71
CA ASN A 289 22.04 -19.89 19.68
C ASN A 289 23.37 -19.37 20.26
N VAL A 290 23.35 -18.92 21.52
CA VAL A 290 24.57 -18.55 22.24
C VAL A 290 25.27 -19.83 22.72
N ARG A 291 26.45 -20.13 22.18
CA ARG A 291 27.32 -21.19 22.71
C ARG A 291 28.27 -20.58 23.73
N ASN A 292 28.12 -20.93 25.00
CA ASN A 292 29.14 -20.65 25.99
C ASN A 292 30.32 -21.60 25.77
N THR A 293 31.41 -21.09 25.20
CA THR A 293 32.70 -21.78 25.24
C THR A 293 33.33 -21.52 26.60
N TYR A 294 33.19 -22.49 27.50
CA TYR A 294 34.00 -22.58 28.72
C TYR A 294 35.28 -23.34 28.42
#